data_AF-A0A6H9RV15-F1
#
_entry.id   AF-A0A6H9RV15-F1
#
_cell.length_a   1.000
_cell.length_b   1.000
_cell.length_c   1.000
_cell.angle_alpha   90.00
_cell.angle_beta   90.00
_cell.angle_gamma   90.00
#
_symmetry.space_group_name_H-M   'P 1'
#
loop_
_entity.id
_entity.type
_entity.pdbx_description
1 polymer ?
#
loop_
_entity_poly.entity_id
_entity_poly.type
_entity_poly.pdbx_seq_one_letter_code
_entity_poly.pdbx_strand_id
1 'polypeptide(L)'
;MKRSAFFISDGTGITAETLGQSLLAQFENITFAKFIRPYIDSVDKARAMVQQINKAAETDGFRPIIFDTIVNQDIREILATSNGFMIDIFSTFLAPLEQELSEHSSYSVGKSHSIGHNSNYMERIEAVNFALDNDDGARTHYYDKADLILVGVSRCGKTPTCLYMAMQFGIRAANYPLTEDDMERL
;
A
#
# COMPACT_ATOMS: atom_id res chain seq x y z
N MET A 1 12.75 -6.47 -25.22
CA MET A 1 13.63 -7.17 -24.25
C MET A 1 12.81 -7.55 -23.04
N LYS A 2 12.82 -8.81 -22.61
CA LYS A 2 12.11 -9.25 -21.39
C LYS A 2 13.08 -9.25 -20.20
N ARG A 3 12.70 -8.67 -19.07
CA ARG A 3 13.54 -8.60 -17.87
C ARG A 3 12.72 -8.76 -16.60
N SER A 4 13.16 -9.60 -15.69
CA SER A 4 12.50 -9.79 -14.40
C SER A 4 12.70 -8.58 -13.49
N ALA A 5 11.63 -8.20 -12.78
CA ALA A 5 11.61 -7.17 -11.75
C ALA A 5 10.96 -7.75 -10.48
N PHE A 6 11.71 -7.76 -9.38
CA PHE A 6 11.26 -8.23 -8.08
C PHE A 6 10.96 -7.05 -7.16
N PHE A 7 9.86 -7.11 -6.43
CA PHE A 7 9.45 -6.14 -5.41
C PHE A 7 9.46 -6.85 -4.06
N ILE A 8 10.49 -6.61 -3.25
CA ILE A 8 10.82 -7.41 -2.07
C ILE A 8 10.60 -6.59 -0.80
N SER A 9 9.93 -7.15 0.19
CA SER A 9 9.65 -6.45 1.46
C SER A 9 9.58 -7.45 2.61
N ASP A 10 9.96 -7.01 3.81
CA ASP A 10 9.74 -7.72 5.07
C ASP A 10 8.29 -7.52 5.58
N GLY A 11 7.58 -6.53 5.05
CA GLY A 11 6.14 -6.31 5.23
C GLY A 11 5.30 -6.68 4.00
N THR A 12 4.29 -5.87 3.72
CA THR A 12 3.28 -6.14 2.69
C THR A 12 3.77 -6.00 1.24
N GLY A 13 4.91 -5.32 1.01
CA GLY A 13 5.42 -5.07 -0.34
C GLY A 13 4.74 -3.96 -1.14
N ILE A 14 3.66 -3.35 -0.61
CA ILE A 14 2.87 -2.33 -1.32
C ILE A 14 3.72 -1.12 -1.72
N THR A 15 4.59 -0.64 -0.82
CA THR A 15 5.48 0.50 -1.09
C THR A 15 6.47 0.17 -2.21
N ALA A 16 7.12 -0.99 -2.12
CA ALA A 16 8.10 -1.43 -3.13
C ALA A 16 7.45 -1.56 -4.50
N GLU A 17 6.28 -2.19 -4.53
CA GLU A 17 5.50 -2.39 -5.74
C GLU A 17 5.07 -1.05 -6.35
N THR A 18 4.41 -0.19 -5.58
CA THR A 18 3.82 1.05 -6.10
C THR A 18 4.89 1.97 -6.71
N LEU A 19 5.98 2.19 -5.98
CA LEU A 19 7.08 3.03 -6.45
C LEU A 19 7.82 2.38 -7.62
N GLY A 20 8.20 1.10 -7.49
CA GLY A 20 8.95 0.44 -8.53
C GLY A 20 8.15 0.29 -9.83
N GLN A 21 6.84 0.03 -9.76
CA GLN A 21 5.98 0.02 -10.95
C GLN A 21 5.93 1.40 -11.61
N SER A 22 5.82 2.49 -10.83
CA SER A 22 5.81 3.86 -11.35
C SER A 22 7.13 4.22 -12.05
N LEU A 23 8.26 3.77 -11.50
CA LEU A 23 9.58 3.97 -12.10
C LEU A 23 9.76 3.14 -13.38
N LEU A 24 9.37 1.87 -13.37
CA LEU A 24 9.49 0.99 -14.54
C LEU A 24 8.59 1.44 -15.70
N ALA A 25 7.47 2.11 -15.41
CA ALA A 25 6.57 2.65 -16.44
C ALA A 25 7.24 3.69 -17.34
N GLN A 26 8.35 4.32 -16.92
CA GLN A 26 9.11 5.27 -17.72
C GLN A 26 9.95 4.61 -18.84
N PHE A 27 9.93 3.27 -18.95
CA PHE A 27 10.73 2.50 -19.91
C PHE A 27 9.84 1.73 -20.89
N GLU A 28 9.25 2.43 -21.86
CA GLU A 28 8.28 1.88 -22.81
C GLU A 28 8.81 0.71 -23.67
N ASN A 29 10.12 0.68 -23.93
CA ASN A 29 10.76 -0.31 -24.81
C ASN A 29 11.18 -1.61 -24.09
N ILE A 30 10.92 -1.74 -22.78
CA ILE A 30 11.31 -2.90 -21.99
C ILE A 30 10.07 -3.59 -21.41
N THR A 31 9.97 -4.90 -21.64
CA THR A 31 8.90 -5.71 -21.06
C THR A 31 9.38 -6.30 -19.74
N PHE A 32 8.73 -5.90 -18.65
CA PHE A 32 9.09 -6.41 -17.31
C PHE A 32 8.18 -7.57 -16.88
N ALA A 33 8.80 -8.68 -16.45
CA ALA A 33 8.11 -9.73 -15.71
C ALA A 33 8.15 -9.36 -14.22
N LYS A 34 7.01 -8.97 -13.67
CA LYS A 34 6.89 -8.38 -12.32
C LYS A 34 6.59 -9.46 -11.27
N PHE A 35 7.34 -9.45 -10.17
CA PHE A 35 7.22 -10.44 -9.09
C PHE A 35 7.17 -9.76 -7.73
N ILE A 36 6.00 -9.79 -7.09
CA ILE A 36 5.83 -9.25 -5.74
C ILE A 36 6.20 -10.34 -4.73
N ARG A 37 7.01 -10.00 -3.74
CA ARG A 37 7.58 -10.90 -2.74
C ARG A 37 7.47 -10.25 -1.36
N PRO A 38 6.27 -10.30 -0.75
CA PRO A 38 6.05 -9.78 0.59
C PRO A 38 6.59 -10.75 1.65
N TYR A 39 6.76 -10.25 2.88
CA TYR A 39 7.13 -11.01 4.07
C TYR A 39 8.42 -11.85 3.93
N ILE A 40 9.44 -11.30 3.27
CA ILE A 40 10.81 -11.80 3.29
C ILE A 40 11.47 -11.33 4.60
N ASP A 41 11.01 -11.91 5.70
CA ASP A 41 11.30 -11.52 7.09
C ASP A 41 12.20 -12.52 7.84
N SER A 42 12.78 -13.48 7.12
CA SER A 42 13.72 -14.46 7.69
C SER A 42 14.89 -14.77 6.76
N VAL A 43 15.99 -15.21 7.37
CA VAL A 43 17.23 -15.64 6.69
C VAL A 43 16.93 -16.73 5.65
N ASP A 44 16.10 -17.71 5.98
CA ASP A 44 15.78 -18.81 5.06
C ASP A 44 14.95 -18.34 3.86
N LYS A 45 13.98 -17.44 4.09
CA LYS A 45 13.22 -16.82 3.00
C LYS A 45 14.14 -15.98 2.11
N ALA A 46 15.08 -15.24 2.69
CA ALA A 46 16.05 -14.45 1.95
C ALA A 46 16.94 -15.33 1.04
N ARG A 47 17.45 -16.44 1.57
CA ARG A 47 18.24 -17.42 0.79
C ARG A 47 17.44 -18.04 -0.34
N ALA A 48 16.19 -18.43 -0.09
CA ALA A 48 15.31 -18.94 -1.14
C ALA A 48 15.02 -17.88 -2.21
N MET A 49 14.94 -16.60 -1.81
CA MET A 49 14.74 -15.48 -2.73
C MET A 49 15.98 -15.25 -3.61
N VAL A 50 17.19 -15.32 -3.05
CA VAL A 50 18.44 -15.27 -3.82
C VAL A 50 18.45 -16.33 -4.92
N GLN A 51 18.06 -17.57 -4.61
CA GLN A 51 17.99 -18.65 -5.60
C GLN A 51 16.99 -18.33 -6.73
N GLN A 52 15.83 -17.78 -6.40
CA GLN A 52 14.83 -17.37 -7.40
C GLN A 52 15.34 -16.23 -8.29
N ILE A 53 16.01 -15.23 -7.72
CA ILE A 53 16.60 -14.11 -8.47
C ILE A 53 17.67 -14.63 -9.42
N ASN A 54 18.57 -15.47 -8.94
CA ASN A 54 19.68 -16.00 -9.76
C ASN A 54 19.15 -16.84 -10.93
N LYS A 55 18.14 -17.69 -10.67
CA LYS A 55 17.47 -18.44 -11.73
C LYS A 55 16.79 -17.54 -12.77
N ALA A 56 16.17 -16.43 -12.35
CA ALA A 56 15.59 -15.47 -13.26
C ALA A 56 16.67 -14.76 -14.10
N ALA A 57 17.82 -14.45 -13.51
CA ALA A 57 18.97 -13.89 -14.22
C ALA A 57 19.45 -14.81 -15.34
N GLU A 58 19.58 -16.11 -15.04
CA GLU A 58 19.96 -17.14 -16.01
C GLU A 58 18.91 -17.30 -17.12
N THR A 59 17.63 -17.30 -16.75
CA THR A 59 16.52 -17.51 -17.70
C THR A 59 16.34 -16.33 -18.65
N ASP A 60 16.43 -15.10 -18.12
CA ASP A 60 16.24 -13.89 -18.91
C ASP A 60 17.51 -13.51 -19.70
N GLY A 61 18.69 -14.00 -19.27
CA GLY A 61 19.99 -13.60 -19.81
C GLY A 61 20.41 -12.18 -19.42
N PHE A 62 19.66 -11.53 -18.52
CA PHE A 62 19.92 -10.18 -18.01
C PHE A 62 19.75 -10.16 -16.50
N ARG A 63 20.55 -9.31 -15.83
CA ARG A 63 20.46 -9.09 -14.38
C ARG A 63 19.06 -8.60 -14.00
N PRO A 64 18.26 -9.29 -13.17
CA PRO A 64 16.95 -8.83 -12.74
C PRO A 64 17.04 -7.49 -11.99
N ILE A 65 15.97 -6.71 -12.04
CA ILE A 65 15.84 -5.50 -11.21
C ILE A 65 15.18 -5.92 -9.89
N ILE A 66 15.66 -5.38 -8.78
CA ILE A 66 15.10 -5.61 -7.45
C ILE A 66 14.80 -4.24 -6.84
N PHE A 67 13.55 -4.01 -6.50
CA PHE A 67 13.12 -2.93 -5.64
C PHE A 67 12.86 -3.51 -4.27
N ASP A 68 13.54 -3.02 -3.25
CA ASP A 68 13.32 -3.51 -1.88
C ASP A 68 13.07 -2.41 -0.87
N THR A 69 12.37 -2.80 0.19
CA THR A 69 12.13 -1.99 1.39
C THR A 69 12.56 -2.77 2.64
N ILE A 70 13.57 -3.64 2.53
CA ILE A 70 13.99 -4.51 3.63
C ILE A 70 14.71 -3.66 4.67
N VAL A 71 14.26 -3.71 5.92
CA VAL A 71 14.89 -2.95 7.01
C VAL A 71 15.89 -3.80 7.78
N ASN A 72 15.64 -5.11 7.91
CA ASN A 72 16.56 -6.03 8.58
C ASN A 72 17.87 -6.18 7.79
N GLN A 73 18.98 -5.80 8.42
CA GLN A 73 20.29 -5.79 7.79
C GLN A 73 20.81 -7.19 7.42
N ASP A 74 20.58 -8.21 8.24
CA ASP A 74 21.01 -9.59 7.94
C ASP A 74 20.32 -10.12 6.68
N ILE A 75 19.03 -9.83 6.54
CA ILE A 75 18.24 -10.21 5.35
C ILE A 75 18.75 -9.47 4.12
N ARG A 76 19.04 -8.18 4.26
CA ARG A 76 19.57 -7.35 3.18
C ARG A 76 20.92 -7.86 2.69
N GLU A 77 21.83 -8.18 3.60
CA GLU A 77 23.15 -8.74 3.27
C GLU A 77 23.03 -10.05 2.49
N ILE A 78 22.10 -10.93 2.88
CA ILE A 78 21.83 -12.15 2.12
C ILE A 78 21.30 -11.82 0.73
N LEU A 79 20.31 -10.93 0.60
CA LEU A 79 19.73 -10.58 -0.70
C LEU A 79 20.76 -9.90 -1.63
N ALA A 80 21.70 -9.14 -1.07
CA ALA A 80 22.79 -8.51 -1.81
C ALA A 80 23.76 -9.52 -2.47
N THR A 81 23.76 -10.79 -2.02
CA THR A 81 24.51 -11.87 -2.69
C THR A 81 23.87 -12.36 -3.99
N SER A 82 22.66 -11.88 -4.32
CA SER A 82 21.99 -12.26 -5.56
C SER A 82 22.59 -11.57 -6.80
N ASN A 83 22.44 -12.22 -7.95
CA ASN A 83 22.78 -11.69 -9.27
C ASN A 83 21.71 -10.70 -9.75
N GLY A 84 21.30 -9.76 -8.90
CA GLY A 84 20.29 -8.74 -9.19
C GLY A 84 20.86 -7.32 -9.15
N PHE A 85 20.16 -6.37 -9.77
CA PHE A 85 20.39 -4.94 -9.53
C PHE A 85 19.46 -4.47 -8.43
N MET A 86 19.99 -4.21 -7.25
CA MET A 86 19.21 -3.82 -6.09
C MET A 86 19.06 -2.31 -6.00
N ILE A 87 17.82 -1.88 -5.78
CA ILE A 87 17.41 -0.51 -5.50
C ILE A 87 16.71 -0.54 -4.15
N ASP A 88 17.43 -0.13 -3.11
CA ASP A 88 16.86 0.11 -1.78
C ASP A 88 16.12 1.45 -1.83
N ILE A 89 14.79 1.37 -1.79
CA ILE A 89 13.91 2.52 -1.89
C ILE A 89 14.14 3.49 -0.72
N PHE A 90 14.29 2.98 0.51
CA PHE A 90 14.45 3.86 1.66
C PHE A 90 15.78 4.60 1.59
N SER A 91 16.90 3.92 1.35
CA SER A 91 18.20 4.60 1.27
C SER A 91 18.24 5.64 0.14
N THR A 92 17.58 5.36 -1.00
CA THR A 92 17.55 6.25 -2.16
C THR A 92 16.78 7.55 -1.88
N PHE A 93 15.66 7.47 -1.15
CA PHE A 93 14.77 8.62 -0.94
C PHE A 93 14.93 9.29 0.43
N LEU A 94 15.46 8.58 1.45
CA LEU A 94 15.69 9.17 2.76
C LEU A 94 16.91 10.08 2.77
N ALA A 95 18.00 9.75 2.07
CA ALA A 95 19.21 10.57 2.12
C ALA A 95 18.99 12.06 1.73
N PRO A 96 18.24 12.39 0.66
CA PRO A 96 17.88 13.79 0.37
C PRO A 96 17.00 14.44 1.46
N LEU A 97 16.10 13.67 2.07
CA LEU A 97 15.23 14.17 3.15
C LEU A 97 16.01 14.41 4.44
N GLU A 98 16.94 13.53 4.80
CA GLU A 98 17.82 13.70 5.96
C GLU A 98 18.67 14.96 5.82
N GLN A 99 19.16 15.23 4.60
CA GLN A 99 19.90 16.44 4.31
C GLN A 99 19.03 17.69 4.45
N GLU A 100 17.84 17.70 3.86
CA GLU A 100 16.91 18.85 3.92
C GLU A 100 16.43 19.12 5.35
N LEU A 101 16.10 18.06 6.09
CA LEU A 101 15.59 18.14 7.45
C LEU A 101 16.70 18.32 8.50
N SER A 102 17.98 18.16 8.11
CA SER A 102 19.12 18.15 9.02
C SER A 102 18.96 17.16 10.18
N GLU A 103 18.32 16.02 9.91
CA GLU A 103 18.02 14.97 10.89
C GLU A 103 18.22 13.60 10.26
N HIS A 104 18.80 12.66 11.03
CA HIS A 104 18.94 11.28 10.57
C HIS A 104 17.63 10.52 10.72
N SER A 105 17.28 9.74 9.71
CA SER A 105 16.16 8.82 9.81
C SER A 105 16.50 7.73 10.84
N SER A 106 15.48 7.30 11.58
CA SER A 106 15.71 6.33 12.66
C SER A 106 16.00 4.91 12.16
N TYR A 107 15.99 4.64 10.84
CA TYR A 107 16.15 3.33 10.17
C TYR A 107 15.44 2.15 10.87
N SER A 108 14.42 2.44 11.69
CA SER A 108 13.93 1.51 12.69
C SER A 108 12.79 0.70 12.12
N VAL A 109 13.02 -0.62 12.04
CA VAL A 109 12.04 -1.68 11.78
C VAL A 109 10.71 -1.34 12.46
N GLY A 110 9.63 -1.27 11.69
CA GLY A 110 8.26 -1.28 12.25
C GLY A 110 7.65 0.06 12.70
N LYS A 111 8.26 1.22 12.44
CA LYS A 111 7.56 2.51 12.69
C LYS A 111 6.44 2.83 11.70
N SER A 112 6.39 2.16 10.56
CA SER A 112 5.22 2.18 9.67
C SER A 112 3.96 1.60 10.33
N HIS A 113 4.08 0.89 11.47
CA HIS A 113 2.95 0.34 12.22
C HIS A 113 3.13 0.41 13.75
N SER A 114 3.78 1.45 14.29
CA SER A 114 3.66 1.71 15.73
C SER A 114 2.23 2.20 16.01
N ILE A 115 1.36 1.27 16.36
CA ILE A 115 -0.03 1.47 16.81
C ILE A 115 -0.14 2.48 17.97
N GLY A 116 0.99 2.89 18.57
CA GLY A 116 1.04 3.71 19.77
C GLY A 116 0.52 5.15 19.67
N HIS A 117 0.48 5.79 18.49
CA HIS A 117 0.08 7.21 18.39
C HIS A 117 -0.59 7.66 17.07
N ASN A 118 -1.05 6.75 16.21
CA ASN A 118 -1.72 7.16 14.96
C ASN A 118 -3.18 7.54 15.23
N SER A 119 -3.46 8.81 15.56
CA SER A 119 -4.84 9.34 15.55
C SER A 119 -5.53 8.99 14.24
N ASN A 120 -4.81 9.09 13.11
CA ASN A 120 -5.27 8.73 11.77
C ASN A 120 -5.73 7.27 11.63
N TYR A 121 -5.18 6.32 12.39
CA TYR A 121 -5.62 4.91 12.36
C TYR A 121 -6.89 4.73 13.19
N MET A 122 -6.96 5.36 14.36
CA MET A 122 -8.15 5.33 15.22
C MET A 122 -9.32 6.05 14.54
N GLU A 123 -9.09 7.23 13.96
CA GLU A 123 -10.06 7.98 13.17
C GLU A 123 -10.59 7.15 11.99
N ARG A 124 -9.72 6.37 11.34
CA ARG A 124 -10.12 5.47 10.26
C ARG A 124 -10.98 4.30 10.76
N ILE A 125 -10.67 3.72 11.93
CA ILE A 125 -11.54 2.72 12.57
C ILE A 125 -12.89 3.33 12.90
N GLU A 126 -12.92 4.53 13.48
CA GLU A 126 -14.15 5.26 13.78
C GLU A 126 -14.96 5.53 12.51
N ALA A 127 -14.31 5.95 11.42
CA ALA A 127 -14.95 6.18 10.14
C ALA A 127 -15.56 4.90 9.54
N VAL A 128 -14.87 3.75 9.66
CA VAL A 128 -15.38 2.46 9.20
C VAL A 128 -16.59 2.03 10.03
N ASN A 129 -16.51 2.13 11.36
CA ASN A 129 -17.64 1.83 12.23
C ASN A 129 -18.84 2.74 11.91
N PHE A 130 -18.59 4.03 11.71
CA PHE A 130 -19.62 4.99 11.31
C PHE A 130 -20.28 4.59 9.98
N ALA A 131 -19.49 4.25 8.96
CA ALA A 131 -20.02 3.86 7.65
C ALA A 131 -20.85 2.57 7.70
N LEU A 132 -20.43 1.59 8.51
CA LEU A 132 -21.18 0.35 8.74
C LEU A 132 -22.50 0.61 9.51
N ASP A 133 -22.46 1.47 10.53
CA ASP A 133 -23.61 1.81 11.36
C ASP A 133 -24.66 2.66 10.60
N ASN A 134 -24.27 3.32 9.51
CA ASN A 134 -25.11 4.21 8.71
C ASN A 134 -25.31 3.74 7.26
N ASP A 135 -25.11 2.45 6.98
CA ASP A 135 -25.21 1.89 5.64
C ASP A 135 -26.65 1.69 5.15
N ASP A 136 -27.58 1.39 6.05
CA ASP A 136 -28.97 1.06 5.70
C ASP A 136 -29.91 2.29 5.67
N GLY A 137 -29.40 3.48 6.02
CA GLY A 137 -30.19 4.71 6.15
C GLY A 137 -31.25 4.66 7.26
N ALA A 138 -31.29 3.60 8.08
CA ALA A 138 -32.33 3.39 9.08
C ALA A 138 -32.16 4.30 10.31
N ARG A 139 -30.98 4.92 10.47
CA ARG A 139 -30.65 5.80 11.60
C ARG A 139 -30.11 7.14 11.09
N THR A 140 -30.99 8.03 10.66
CA THR A 140 -30.63 9.42 10.30
C THR A 140 -30.12 10.26 11.48
N HIS A 141 -30.20 9.73 12.72
CA HIS A 141 -29.81 10.43 13.94
C HIS A 141 -28.31 10.71 14.09
N TYR A 142 -27.46 10.12 13.23
CA TYR A 142 -26.01 10.34 13.24
C TYR A 142 -25.49 11.15 12.04
N TYR A 143 -26.40 11.68 11.21
CA TYR A 143 -26.02 12.43 10.01
C TYR A 143 -25.36 13.77 10.33
N ASP A 144 -25.63 14.32 11.52
CA ASP A 144 -24.94 15.50 12.06
C ASP A 144 -23.43 15.28 12.25
N LYS A 145 -23.01 14.01 12.32
CA LYS A 145 -21.60 13.60 12.46
C LYS A 145 -21.00 13.03 11.17
N ALA A 146 -21.76 13.00 10.08
CA ALA A 146 -21.26 12.56 8.78
C ALA A 146 -20.40 13.66 8.15
N ASP A 147 -19.22 13.29 7.67
CA ASP A 147 -18.40 14.19 6.84
C ASP A 147 -18.99 14.30 5.43
N LEU A 148 -19.67 13.23 4.98
CA LEU A 148 -20.26 13.14 3.66
C LEU A 148 -21.48 12.22 3.70
N ILE A 149 -22.55 12.60 2.99
CA ILE A 149 -23.77 11.81 2.86
C ILE A 149 -23.96 11.47 1.38
N LEU A 150 -23.96 10.18 1.04
CA LEU A 150 -24.28 9.71 -0.29
C LEU A 150 -25.80 9.57 -0.43
N VAL A 151 -26.38 10.40 -1.30
CA VAL A 151 -27.81 10.34 -1.64
C VAL A 151 -27.97 9.64 -2.98
N GLY A 152 -28.87 8.66 -3.04
CA GLY A 152 -29.24 8.06 -4.32
C GLY A 152 -30.17 6.86 -4.21
N VAL A 153 -30.75 6.46 -5.35
CA VAL A 153 -31.70 5.33 -5.45
C VAL A 153 -31.07 3.99 -5.02
N SER A 154 -31.90 3.03 -4.63
CA SER A 154 -31.42 1.70 -4.23
C SER A 154 -30.51 1.04 -5.30
N ARG A 155 -29.52 0.27 -4.86
CA ARG A 155 -28.59 -0.52 -5.69
C ARG A 155 -27.65 0.25 -6.64
N CYS A 156 -27.40 1.55 -6.42
CA CYS A 156 -26.38 2.31 -7.17
C CYS A 156 -24.95 2.25 -6.58
N GLY A 157 -24.67 1.31 -5.65
CA GLY A 157 -23.33 1.12 -5.10
C GLY A 157 -22.94 2.07 -3.95
N LYS A 158 -23.90 2.69 -3.27
CA LYS A 158 -23.64 3.58 -2.11
C LYS A 158 -22.88 2.86 -0.99
N THR A 159 -23.39 1.70 -0.56
CA THR A 159 -22.78 0.85 0.48
C THR A 159 -21.28 0.57 0.30
N PRO A 160 -20.83 -0.04 -0.83
CA PRO A 160 -19.41 -0.27 -1.03
C PRO A 160 -18.61 1.03 -1.17
N THR A 161 -19.22 2.11 -1.64
CA THR A 161 -18.57 3.42 -1.75
C THR A 161 -18.35 4.06 -0.38
N CYS A 162 -19.34 4.06 0.51
CA CYS A 162 -19.21 4.54 1.90
C CYS A 162 -18.08 3.80 2.61
N LEU A 163 -18.08 2.47 2.53
CA LEU A 163 -17.07 1.64 3.18
C LEU A 163 -15.68 1.88 2.58
N TYR A 164 -15.58 2.01 1.26
CA TYR A 164 -14.31 2.35 0.59
C TYR A 164 -13.76 3.69 1.06
N MET A 165 -14.60 4.72 1.13
CA MET A 165 -14.19 6.05 1.58
C MET A 165 -13.72 6.05 3.03
N ALA A 166 -14.43 5.32 3.90
CA ALA A 166 -14.02 5.12 5.28
C ALA A 166 -12.65 4.40 5.39
N MET A 167 -12.47 3.31 4.65
CA MET A 167 -11.23 2.52 4.71
C MET A 167 -10.02 3.23 4.10
N GLN A 168 -10.18 3.95 2.99
CA GLN A 168 -9.06 4.56 2.29
C GLN A 168 -8.73 5.96 2.79
N PHE A 169 -9.76 6.74 3.10
CA PHE A 169 -9.63 8.16 3.40
C PHE A 169 -10.03 8.52 4.83
N GLY A 170 -10.56 7.58 5.62
CA GLY A 170 -11.00 7.86 6.99
C GLY A 170 -12.24 8.76 7.05
N ILE A 171 -13.06 8.79 6.00
CA ILE A 171 -14.24 9.65 5.91
C ILE A 171 -15.45 8.95 6.56
N ARG A 172 -16.16 9.66 7.46
CA ARG A 172 -17.44 9.23 8.03
C ARG A 172 -18.56 9.40 7.00
N ALA A 173 -18.63 8.45 6.06
CA ALA A 173 -19.61 8.46 4.98
C ALA A 173 -20.92 7.78 5.42
N ALA A 174 -22.05 8.49 5.29
CA ALA A 174 -23.39 7.95 5.54
C ALA A 174 -24.14 7.68 4.22
N ASN A 175 -25.00 6.66 4.22
CA ASN A 175 -25.83 6.31 3.08
C ASN A 175 -27.28 6.76 3.29
N TYR A 176 -27.78 7.67 2.44
CA TYR A 176 -29.18 8.07 2.40
C TYR A 176 -29.89 7.43 1.18
N PRO A 177 -30.84 6.51 1.40
CA PRO A 177 -31.63 5.93 0.34
C PRO A 177 -32.65 6.96 -0.14
N LEU A 178 -32.47 7.48 -1.36
CA LEU A 178 -33.47 8.34 -1.99
C LEU A 178 -34.68 7.48 -2.40
N THR A 179 -35.86 7.81 -1.86
CA THR A 179 -37.13 7.10 -2.08
C THR A 179 -38.13 7.93 -2.90
N GLU A 180 -39.23 7.31 -3.33
CA GLU A 180 -40.31 8.01 -4.05
C GLU A 180 -40.98 9.08 -3.15
N ASP A 181 -41.18 8.78 -1.86
CA ASP A 181 -41.72 9.74 -0.87
C ASP A 181 -40.87 11.02 -0.76
N ASP A 182 -39.55 10.91 -0.96
CA ASP A 182 -38.66 12.07 -0.97
C ASP A 182 -38.86 12.93 -2.22
N MET A 183 -39.14 12.29 -3.36
CA MET A 183 -39.39 12.96 -4.64
C MET A 183 -40.73 13.69 -4.66
N GLU A 184 -41.74 13.17 -3.95
CA GLU A 184 -43.06 13.81 -3.82
C GLU A 184 -43.07 15.03 -2.88
N ARG A 185 -42.06 15.15 -2.01
CA ARG A 185 -41.93 16.24 -1.03
C ARG A 185 -41.02 17.39 -1.48
N LEU A 186 -40.38 17.27 -2.64
CA LEU A 186 -39.54 18.29 -3.28
C LEU A 186 -40.36 19.19 -4.21
#